data_AF-A0A061B8K3-F1
#
_entry.id   AF-A0A061B8K3-F1
#
_cell.length_a   1.000
_cell.length_b   1.000
_cell.length_c   1.000
_cell.angle_alpha   90.00
_cell.angle_beta   90.00
_cell.angle_gamma   90.00
#
_symmetry.space_group_name_H-M   'P 1'
#
loop_
_entity.id
_entity.type
_entity.pdbx_description
1 polymer ?
#
loop_
_entity_poly.entity_id
_entity_poly.type
_entity_poly.pdbx_seq_one_letter_code
_entity_poly.pdbx_strand_id
1 'polypeptide(L)'
;MFTTSTLAQLAIAFTGFVSTVSAFDASSNKNVALYWGQASAGSQESLATYCESDAADIMILSFMTAFPGTNGVPSLNFAGACSDTFSSGLLKCDKIAADIQTCQGLGKKVMLSLGGASGAYGFSSDSEAEEFAGTLWDLFGEGSADERPFGDSVIDGFDFDIENNEDTGYAALATKLREYFAKGSKSYYLSAAPQCVYPDASVGDAMAKAEFDFAFIQFYNNYCSIGGSFNWDTWTDYAQNTSPNKDIKLYLGLPGFTSAAGSGYVDIDTIKSTLDTIGSDSNFGGVMLWDASQGFKNTVNGEPFAEAIKDALNGLSGSDTTTAATTSSSSSSSSSSSSTSLTTSSTNTQATSSAVASSAVTTSVASSIAPVVSSSDASPVVSSSAVAPVVSSTAETSTSSSVDAGQTDVATSSSSSVVPPQAPSSATTTVSISQAQSTSTVAIEHTTETDLIPSTHGAAVSDVATSGAPATSETTSAAPVASPVSSSFDEVTSNTFTAASSSTLQTVIISSSSTTSTTSSPSTPVSTGCGSLSGSDLVSCLNAQYAAGQFAGSPDTCTHGEMACSAEGQFAICNWGSWVVQTCAAGTTCYASLADNGADAFVSCNFENNSKMMHKRGTEHGHHDHNA
;
A
#
# COMPACT_ATOMS: atom_id res chain seq x y z
N MET A 1 59.45 47.71 -15.13
CA MET A 1 58.40 47.07 -14.32
C MET A 1 57.29 46.58 -15.23
N PHE A 2 56.34 45.82 -14.70
CA PHE A 2 55.29 45.07 -15.42
C PHE A 2 55.80 43.85 -16.18
N THR A 3 55.84 42.74 -15.46
CA THR A 3 55.92 41.35 -15.97
C THR A 3 54.55 40.88 -16.40
N THR A 4 54.40 40.35 -17.61
CA THR A 4 53.17 39.69 -18.06
C THR A 4 53.12 38.24 -17.56
N SER A 5 52.09 37.90 -16.79
CA SER A 5 51.91 36.53 -16.26
C SER A 5 51.23 35.61 -17.27
N THR A 6 51.78 34.42 -17.49
CA THR A 6 51.12 33.33 -18.21
C THR A 6 50.15 32.60 -17.28
N LEU A 7 48.85 32.78 -17.47
CA LEU A 7 47.85 31.88 -16.88
C LEU A 7 47.85 30.55 -17.64
N ALA A 8 48.07 29.45 -16.91
CA ALA A 8 47.80 28.11 -17.41
C ALA A 8 46.32 27.78 -17.21
N GLN A 9 45.59 27.49 -18.28
CA GLN A 9 44.18 27.12 -18.22
C GLN A 9 44.04 25.69 -17.70
N LEU A 10 43.72 25.52 -16.40
CA LEU A 10 43.52 24.19 -15.82
C LEU A 10 42.12 23.66 -16.20
N ALA A 11 42.05 22.86 -17.26
CA ALA A 11 40.83 22.19 -17.69
C ALA A 11 40.50 21.03 -16.73
N ILE A 12 39.68 21.29 -15.71
CA ILE A 12 39.15 20.25 -14.82
C ILE A 12 38.11 19.44 -15.61
N ALA A 13 38.49 18.24 -16.04
CA ALA A 13 37.57 17.28 -16.64
C ALA A 13 36.65 16.72 -15.55
N PHE A 14 35.46 17.30 -15.42
CA PHE A 14 34.45 16.87 -14.46
C PHE A 14 33.76 15.60 -14.97
N THR A 15 34.42 14.45 -14.84
CA THR A 15 33.84 13.12 -15.09
C THR A 15 32.85 12.80 -13.98
N GLY A 16 31.67 13.42 -14.02
CA GLY A 16 30.54 13.01 -13.22
C GLY A 16 30.18 11.57 -13.58
N PHE A 17 30.20 10.69 -12.58
CA PHE A 17 29.50 9.42 -12.69
C PHE A 17 28.01 9.75 -12.79
N VAL A 18 27.43 9.57 -13.97
CA VAL A 18 25.98 9.50 -14.12
C VAL A 18 25.58 8.12 -13.62
N SER A 19 25.07 8.04 -12.40
CA SER A 19 24.47 6.81 -11.89
C SER A 19 23.28 6.44 -12.77
N THR A 20 23.41 5.37 -13.55
CA THR A 20 22.37 4.90 -14.45
C THR A 20 21.38 4.05 -13.68
N VAL A 21 20.39 4.72 -13.08
CA VAL A 21 19.29 4.08 -12.37
C VAL A 21 18.41 3.29 -13.36
N SER A 22 17.97 2.09 -12.97
CA SER A 22 17.07 1.22 -13.73
C SER A 22 15.69 1.86 -13.87
N ALA A 23 15.18 1.85 -15.11
CA ALA A 23 13.80 2.22 -15.42
C ALA A 23 12.86 1.01 -15.27
N PHE A 24 11.57 1.29 -15.05
CA PHE A 24 10.51 0.29 -15.02
C PHE A 24 10.29 -0.37 -16.40
N ASP A 25 10.02 -1.68 -16.40
CA ASP A 25 9.64 -2.45 -17.59
C ASP A 25 8.42 -3.34 -17.29
N ALA A 26 7.27 -3.02 -17.89
CA ALA A 26 6.02 -3.76 -17.72
C ALA A 26 6.06 -5.22 -18.20
N SER A 27 7.03 -5.58 -19.07
CA SER A 27 7.23 -6.96 -19.53
C SER A 27 8.12 -7.78 -18.59
N SER A 28 8.91 -7.11 -17.75
CA SER A 28 9.86 -7.71 -16.82
C SER A 28 9.16 -8.36 -15.62
N ASN A 29 9.77 -9.44 -15.12
CA ASN A 29 9.41 -10.11 -13.87
C ASN A 29 10.28 -9.64 -12.69
N LYS A 30 11.01 -8.52 -12.84
CA LYS A 30 12.03 -8.01 -11.90
C LYS A 30 11.73 -6.61 -11.35
N ASN A 31 10.45 -6.22 -11.36
CA ASN A 31 10.03 -4.93 -10.84
C ASN A 31 9.81 -5.00 -9.31
N VAL A 32 10.13 -3.92 -8.61
CA VAL A 32 9.80 -3.72 -7.20
C VAL A 32 8.80 -2.56 -7.10
N ALA A 33 7.66 -2.82 -6.47
CA ALA A 33 6.63 -1.83 -6.18
C ALA A 33 6.68 -1.44 -4.70
N LEU A 34 6.68 -0.13 -4.40
CA LEU A 34 6.85 0.39 -3.04
C LEU A 34 5.70 1.32 -2.67
N TYR A 35 4.98 1.01 -1.59
CA TYR A 35 4.07 1.97 -0.95
C TYR A 35 4.90 3.07 -0.27
N TRP A 36 4.48 4.33 -0.41
CA TRP A 36 5.16 5.48 0.19
C TRP A 36 4.13 6.55 0.57
N GLY A 37 4.26 7.12 1.77
CA GLY A 37 3.41 8.21 2.24
C GLY A 37 2.97 8.04 3.69
N GLN A 38 2.73 6.82 4.16
CA GLN A 38 2.26 6.57 5.54
C GLN A 38 3.37 6.44 6.59
N ALA A 39 4.65 6.39 6.19
CA ALA A 39 5.80 6.32 7.08
C ALA A 39 5.71 5.21 8.15
N SER A 40 5.41 3.96 7.75
CA SER A 40 5.25 2.80 8.65
C SER A 40 6.43 2.62 9.62
N ALA A 41 7.65 2.99 9.20
CA ALA A 41 8.85 2.98 10.03
C ALA A 41 8.96 4.11 11.08
N GLY A 42 7.97 5.00 11.18
CA GLY A 42 7.96 6.23 11.99
C GLY A 42 8.74 7.41 11.39
N SER A 43 9.48 7.17 10.30
CA SER A 43 10.27 8.18 9.58
C SER A 43 10.42 7.76 8.12
N GLN A 44 9.89 8.53 7.19
CA GLN A 44 10.11 8.37 5.76
C GLN A 44 10.89 9.57 5.20
N GLU A 45 11.72 9.31 4.19
CA GLU A 45 12.40 10.35 3.42
C GLU A 45 11.50 10.86 2.28
N SER A 46 12.02 11.74 1.43
CA SER A 46 11.25 12.23 0.29
C SER A 46 10.97 11.12 -0.72
N LEU A 47 9.97 11.31 -1.58
CA LEU A 47 9.62 10.35 -2.62
C LEU A 47 10.79 10.18 -3.60
N ALA A 48 11.47 11.27 -3.94
CA ALA A 48 12.66 11.26 -4.80
C ALA A 48 13.81 10.42 -4.22
N THR A 49 14.06 10.44 -2.90
CA THR A 49 15.11 9.62 -2.25
C THR A 49 14.98 8.14 -2.60
N TYR A 50 13.76 7.60 -2.59
CA TYR A 50 13.51 6.19 -2.92
C TYR A 50 13.60 5.92 -4.42
N CYS A 51 13.21 6.89 -5.27
CA CYS A 51 13.33 6.81 -6.72
C CYS A 51 14.78 6.86 -7.24
N GLU A 52 15.74 7.38 -6.46
CA GLU A 52 17.16 7.37 -6.79
C GLU A 52 17.81 5.98 -6.62
N SER A 53 17.14 5.02 -5.97
CA SER A 53 17.59 3.63 -5.87
C SER A 53 17.12 2.78 -7.07
N ASP A 54 17.90 1.73 -7.38
CA ASP A 54 17.52 0.67 -8.32
C ASP A 54 16.42 -0.25 -7.76
N ALA A 55 16.18 -0.23 -6.45
CA ALA A 55 15.16 -1.04 -5.77
C ALA A 55 13.72 -0.48 -5.80
N ALA A 56 13.50 0.58 -6.57
CA ALA A 56 12.17 1.11 -6.86
C ALA A 56 11.93 1.03 -8.37
N ASP A 57 10.80 0.50 -8.83
CA ASP A 57 10.36 0.62 -10.23
C ASP A 57 8.97 1.29 -10.30
N ILE A 58 8.09 0.94 -9.35
CA ILE A 58 6.79 1.58 -9.15
C ILE A 58 6.74 2.17 -7.73
N MET A 59 6.46 3.46 -7.61
CA MET A 59 6.10 4.12 -6.36
C MET A 59 4.59 4.28 -6.28
N ILE A 60 4.02 3.94 -5.13
CA ILE A 60 2.58 3.97 -4.88
C ILE A 60 2.33 4.99 -3.76
N LEU A 61 1.67 6.10 -4.08
CA LEU A 61 1.43 7.21 -3.15
C LEU A 61 0.25 6.87 -2.23
N SER A 62 0.55 6.68 -0.95
CA SER A 62 -0.35 6.14 0.07
C SER A 62 -0.76 7.25 1.05
N PHE A 63 -1.97 7.81 1.01
CA PHE A 63 -3.17 7.40 0.24
C PHE A 63 -4.11 8.59 -0.04
N MET A 64 -5.08 8.37 -0.94
CA MET A 64 -6.39 9.00 -0.86
C MET A 64 -7.28 8.22 0.13
N THR A 65 -7.43 8.74 1.35
CA THR A 65 -8.09 8.05 2.48
C THR A 65 -9.59 8.34 2.62
N ALA A 66 -10.18 9.19 1.78
CA ALA A 66 -11.63 9.34 1.70
C ALA A 66 -12.06 9.82 0.31
N PHE A 67 -13.02 9.12 -0.31
CA PHE A 67 -13.60 9.46 -1.61
C PHE A 67 -15.05 8.94 -1.71
N PRO A 68 -15.92 9.58 -2.51
CA PRO A 68 -15.75 10.87 -3.21
C PRO A 68 -15.45 12.06 -2.28
N GLY A 69 -15.74 11.92 -0.99
CA GLY A 69 -15.36 12.86 0.06
C GLY A 69 -16.38 13.97 0.32
N THR A 70 -16.11 14.78 1.33
CA THR A 70 -17.08 15.78 1.81
C THR A 70 -17.24 16.90 0.78
N ASN A 71 -18.48 17.16 0.36
CA ASN A 71 -18.81 18.10 -0.73
C ASN A 71 -18.10 17.79 -2.07
N GLY A 72 -17.72 16.52 -2.33
CA GLY A 72 -16.99 16.11 -3.53
C GLY A 72 -15.49 16.42 -3.49
N VAL A 73 -14.95 16.77 -2.32
CA VAL A 73 -13.50 16.98 -2.12
C VAL A 73 -12.91 15.72 -1.48
N PRO A 74 -12.06 14.96 -2.18
CA PRO A 74 -11.42 13.77 -1.62
C PRO A 74 -10.36 14.15 -0.58
N SER A 75 -10.15 13.27 0.41
CA SER A 75 -9.09 13.46 1.41
C SER A 75 -7.83 12.72 1.01
N LEU A 76 -6.69 13.41 1.05
CA LEU A 76 -5.36 12.85 0.89
C LEU A 76 -4.64 12.84 2.23
N ASN A 77 -3.77 11.86 2.45
CA ASN A 77 -2.89 11.78 3.62
C ASN A 77 -1.54 11.19 3.20
N PHE A 78 -0.45 11.92 3.44
CA PHE A 78 0.93 11.46 3.23
C PHE A 78 1.78 11.67 4.50
N ALA A 79 1.18 11.36 5.66
CA ALA A 79 1.76 11.53 7.00
C ALA A 79 2.49 12.88 7.16
N GLY A 80 3.79 12.86 7.45
CA GLY A 80 4.60 14.07 7.62
C GLY A 80 5.13 14.71 6.33
N ALA A 81 4.87 14.15 5.15
CA ALA A 81 5.45 14.63 3.89
C ALA A 81 4.68 15.79 3.25
N CYS A 82 3.40 15.96 3.57
CA CYS A 82 2.56 17.05 3.06
C CYS A 82 1.51 17.49 4.10
N SER A 83 1.46 18.80 4.37
CA SER A 83 0.54 19.41 5.36
C SER A 83 -0.16 20.68 4.87
N ASP A 84 0.30 21.25 3.76
CA ASP A 84 -0.28 22.47 3.19
C ASP A 84 -1.59 22.13 2.46
N THR A 85 -2.55 23.05 2.48
CA THR A 85 -3.90 22.84 1.92
C THR A 85 -4.34 23.98 1.01
N PHE A 86 -5.22 23.62 0.09
CA PHE A 86 -6.04 24.52 -0.70
C PHE A 86 -7.23 25.08 0.10
N SER A 87 -8.01 25.98 -0.51
CA SER A 87 -9.14 26.64 0.16
C SER A 87 -10.29 25.70 0.49
N SER A 88 -10.42 24.61 -0.27
CA SER A 88 -11.33 23.47 -0.02
C SER A 88 -10.95 22.58 1.15
N GLY A 89 -9.69 22.64 1.63
CA GLY A 89 -9.11 21.67 2.56
C GLY A 89 -8.40 20.49 1.88
N LEU A 90 -8.44 20.37 0.54
CA LEU A 90 -7.65 19.42 -0.23
C LEU A 90 -6.14 19.69 -0.03
N LEU A 91 -5.29 18.65 0.08
CA LEU A 91 -3.85 18.84 0.23
C LEU A 91 -3.22 19.48 -1.01
N LYS A 92 -2.19 20.31 -0.80
CA LYS A 92 -1.36 20.97 -1.81
C LYS A 92 0.10 20.58 -1.61
N CYS A 93 0.59 19.59 -2.35
CA CYS A 93 1.84 18.90 -2.07
C CYS A 93 2.95 19.26 -3.07
N ASP A 94 3.36 20.53 -3.08
CA ASP A 94 4.35 21.09 -4.02
C ASP A 94 5.70 20.34 -4.04
N LYS A 95 6.08 19.70 -2.94
CA LYS A 95 7.27 18.81 -2.89
C LYS A 95 7.03 17.48 -3.58
N ILE A 96 5.90 16.83 -3.29
CA ILE A 96 5.52 15.54 -3.90
C ILE A 96 5.37 15.71 -5.41
N ALA A 97 4.88 16.87 -5.87
CA ALA A 97 4.86 17.26 -7.28
C ALA A 97 6.26 17.20 -7.94
N ALA A 98 7.25 17.90 -7.35
CA ALA A 98 8.62 17.89 -7.86
C ALA A 98 9.27 16.49 -7.81
N ASP A 99 8.99 15.73 -6.76
CA ASP A 99 9.48 14.36 -6.61
C ASP A 99 8.85 13.41 -7.65
N ILE A 100 7.55 13.51 -7.95
CA ILE A 100 6.88 12.74 -9.03
C ILE A 100 7.61 12.93 -10.36
N GLN A 101 7.90 14.19 -10.72
CA GLN A 101 8.61 14.51 -11.96
C GLN A 101 10.05 13.98 -11.97
N THR A 102 10.70 13.96 -10.80
CA THR A 102 12.04 13.39 -10.62
C THR A 102 12.03 11.87 -10.82
N CYS A 103 11.10 11.16 -10.18
CA CYS A 103 10.89 9.72 -10.34
C CYS A 103 10.60 9.33 -11.80
N GLN A 104 9.71 10.07 -12.47
CA GLN A 104 9.39 9.85 -13.90
C GLN A 104 10.60 10.15 -14.80
N GLY A 105 11.42 11.15 -14.47
CA GLY A 105 12.69 11.43 -15.13
C GLY A 105 13.74 10.33 -14.98
N LEU A 106 13.69 9.58 -13.87
CA LEU A 106 14.49 8.36 -13.61
C LEU A 106 13.84 7.09 -14.19
N GLY A 107 12.76 7.23 -14.98
CA GLY A 107 12.08 6.10 -15.64
C GLY A 107 11.21 5.23 -14.71
N LYS A 108 10.99 5.66 -13.47
CA LYS A 108 10.06 5.01 -12.52
C LYS A 108 8.60 5.30 -12.91
N LYS A 109 7.66 4.58 -12.32
CA LYS A 109 6.23 4.91 -12.34
C LYS A 109 5.79 5.43 -10.98
N VAL A 110 4.89 6.41 -10.97
CA VAL A 110 4.29 6.92 -9.73
C VAL A 110 2.77 6.88 -9.84
N MET A 111 2.12 6.08 -9.01
CA MET A 111 0.67 5.86 -8.99
C MET A 111 0.05 6.41 -7.71
N LEU A 112 -1.20 6.86 -7.72
CA LEU A 112 -1.92 7.26 -6.50
C LEU A 112 -2.80 6.11 -6.00
N SER A 113 -2.61 5.69 -4.76
CA SER A 113 -3.44 4.65 -4.15
C SER A 113 -4.67 5.23 -3.46
N LEU A 114 -5.81 4.63 -3.75
CA LEU A 114 -7.10 4.90 -3.14
C LEU A 114 -7.34 3.86 -2.04
N GLY A 115 -7.72 4.33 -0.85
CA GLY A 115 -8.20 3.50 0.25
C GLY A 115 -7.28 3.46 1.47
N GLY A 116 -6.67 2.30 1.70
CA GLY A 116 -5.93 1.93 2.91
C GLY A 116 -6.84 1.75 4.15
N ALA A 117 -6.25 1.37 5.28
CA ALA A 117 -6.93 0.96 6.52
C ALA A 117 -7.80 2.03 7.24
N SER A 118 -8.10 3.15 6.60
CA SER A 118 -9.01 4.18 7.11
C SER A 118 -10.49 3.81 6.97
N GLY A 119 -10.84 2.98 5.97
CA GLY A 119 -12.20 2.50 5.66
C GLY A 119 -13.25 3.56 5.29
N ALA A 120 -12.91 4.86 5.35
CA ALA A 120 -13.84 5.99 5.24
C ALA A 120 -14.12 6.43 3.79
N TYR A 121 -14.38 5.46 2.91
CA TYR A 121 -14.51 5.65 1.46
C TYR A 121 -15.42 4.60 0.82
N GLY A 122 -15.87 4.88 -0.40
CA GLY A 122 -16.68 3.96 -1.21
C GLY A 122 -17.73 4.69 -2.05
N PHE A 123 -18.47 3.95 -2.87
CA PHE A 123 -19.49 4.50 -3.76
C PHE A 123 -20.86 3.90 -3.45
N SER A 124 -21.91 4.70 -3.58
CA SER A 124 -23.30 4.25 -3.48
C SER A 124 -23.81 3.58 -4.76
N SER A 125 -23.11 3.76 -5.89
CA SER A 125 -23.45 3.17 -7.19
C SER A 125 -22.30 3.28 -8.19
N ASP A 126 -22.35 2.44 -9.24
CA ASP A 126 -21.47 2.53 -10.42
C ASP A 126 -21.46 3.93 -11.06
N SER A 127 -22.59 4.65 -11.06
CA SER A 127 -22.69 6.00 -11.64
C SER A 127 -21.88 7.04 -10.87
N GLU A 128 -21.85 6.94 -9.54
CA GLU A 128 -21.04 7.81 -8.68
C GLU A 128 -19.54 7.51 -8.87
N ALA A 129 -19.20 6.24 -9.08
CA ALA A 129 -17.84 5.80 -9.40
C ALA A 129 -17.38 6.25 -10.81
N GLU A 130 -18.26 6.20 -11.81
CA GLU A 130 -17.99 6.77 -13.15
C GLU A 130 -17.80 8.29 -13.12
N GLU A 131 -18.59 9.03 -12.32
CA GLU A 131 -18.41 10.47 -12.12
C GLU A 131 -17.08 10.76 -11.41
N PHE A 132 -16.74 9.99 -10.37
CA PHE A 132 -15.48 10.15 -9.64
C PHE A 132 -14.24 9.79 -10.47
N ALA A 133 -14.35 8.92 -11.47
CA ALA A 133 -13.27 8.68 -12.45
C ALA A 133 -12.87 9.97 -13.18
N GLY A 134 -13.83 10.85 -13.46
CA GLY A 134 -13.58 12.19 -14.00
C GLY A 134 -12.83 13.07 -13.00
N THR A 135 -13.28 13.11 -11.74
CA THR A 135 -12.61 13.84 -10.65
C THR A 135 -11.15 13.40 -10.47
N LEU A 136 -10.86 12.10 -10.53
CA LEU A 136 -9.49 11.57 -10.48
C LEU A 136 -8.65 12.04 -11.68
N TRP A 137 -9.22 12.01 -12.89
CA TRP A 137 -8.54 12.45 -14.10
C TRP A 137 -8.24 13.95 -14.10
N ASP A 138 -9.18 14.78 -13.62
CA ASP A 138 -9.04 16.24 -13.57
C ASP A 138 -8.10 16.74 -12.44
N LEU A 139 -8.03 16.03 -11.31
CA LEU A 139 -7.13 16.36 -10.20
C LEU A 139 -5.69 15.84 -10.39
N PHE A 140 -5.49 14.67 -11.01
CA PHE A 140 -4.20 13.96 -11.02
C PHE A 140 -3.73 13.48 -12.40
N GLY A 141 -4.64 13.26 -13.36
CA GLY A 141 -4.34 12.88 -14.74
C GLY A 141 -4.08 14.09 -15.65
N GLU A 142 -4.25 13.91 -16.96
CA GLU A 142 -4.20 14.99 -17.97
C GLU A 142 -5.52 15.79 -18.10
N GLY A 143 -6.45 15.62 -17.16
CA GLY A 143 -7.62 16.49 -17.03
C GLY A 143 -7.27 17.85 -16.41
N SER A 144 -8.28 18.65 -16.06
CA SER A 144 -8.09 20.03 -15.59
C SER A 144 -8.99 20.39 -14.40
N ALA A 145 -8.37 20.85 -13.31
CA ALA A 145 -9.03 21.41 -12.13
C ALA A 145 -8.26 22.63 -11.59
N ASP A 146 -8.95 23.53 -10.89
CA ASP A 146 -8.34 24.75 -10.30
C ASP A 146 -7.42 24.44 -9.10
N GLU A 147 -7.74 23.41 -8.30
CA GLU A 147 -7.01 23.00 -7.11
C GLU A 147 -6.41 21.58 -7.29
N ARG A 148 -5.27 21.46 -8.00
CA ARG A 148 -4.57 20.17 -8.24
C ARG A 148 -3.54 19.86 -7.15
N PRO A 149 -3.64 18.73 -6.41
CA PRO A 149 -2.72 18.39 -5.30
C PRO A 149 -1.24 18.30 -5.65
N PHE A 150 -0.92 17.89 -6.89
CA PHE A 150 0.45 17.78 -7.40
C PHE A 150 0.76 18.83 -8.48
N GLY A 151 -0.04 19.90 -8.57
CA GLY A 151 0.10 20.98 -9.55
C GLY A 151 0.09 20.46 -10.99
N ASP A 152 1.08 20.87 -11.77
CA ASP A 152 1.29 20.47 -13.17
C ASP A 152 1.76 19.01 -13.34
N SER A 153 1.99 18.29 -12.23
CA SER A 153 2.45 16.89 -12.28
C SER A 153 1.29 15.96 -12.63
N VAL A 154 1.60 14.94 -13.41
CA VAL A 154 0.65 13.97 -13.94
C VAL A 154 1.14 12.58 -13.55
N ILE A 155 0.41 11.90 -12.68
CA ILE A 155 0.78 10.55 -12.21
C ILE A 155 0.67 9.51 -13.34
N ASP A 156 1.22 8.32 -13.16
CA ASP A 156 1.22 7.24 -14.16
C ASP A 156 0.05 6.26 -14.01
N GLY A 157 -0.79 6.39 -12.99
CA GLY A 157 -1.89 5.46 -12.76
C GLY A 157 -2.56 5.58 -11.40
N PHE A 158 -3.55 4.73 -11.16
CA PHE A 158 -4.24 4.62 -9.88
C PHE A 158 -4.13 3.19 -9.33
N ASP A 159 -3.94 3.09 -8.02
CA ASP A 159 -3.91 1.85 -7.27
C ASP A 159 -5.15 1.74 -6.37
N PHE A 160 -5.73 0.54 -6.27
CA PHE A 160 -6.97 0.28 -5.55
C PHE A 160 -6.65 -0.62 -4.34
N ASP A 161 -6.32 0.00 -3.20
CA ASP A 161 -6.02 -0.66 -1.93
C ASP A 161 -7.24 -0.56 -1.00
N ILE A 162 -8.30 -1.28 -1.37
CA ILE A 162 -9.62 -1.18 -0.74
C ILE A 162 -9.70 -2.21 0.39
N GLU A 163 -9.71 -1.75 1.65
CA GLU A 163 -9.61 -2.64 2.82
C GLU A 163 -10.95 -2.85 3.57
N ASN A 164 -12.04 -2.19 3.16
CA ASN A 164 -13.30 -2.13 3.92
C ASN A 164 -14.38 -3.16 3.54
N ASN A 165 -14.10 -4.09 2.62
CA ASN A 165 -15.00 -5.17 2.17
C ASN A 165 -16.30 -4.69 1.49
N GLU A 166 -16.33 -3.45 1.01
CA GLU A 166 -17.37 -2.93 0.11
C GLU A 166 -16.81 -2.93 -1.31
N ASP A 167 -17.48 -3.58 -2.27
CA ASP A 167 -17.01 -3.78 -3.65
C ASP A 167 -17.67 -2.83 -4.68
N THR A 168 -18.66 -2.06 -4.25
CA THR A 168 -19.55 -1.29 -5.13
C THR A 168 -18.79 -0.20 -5.89
N GLY A 169 -19.01 -0.14 -7.21
CA GLY A 169 -18.52 0.92 -8.09
C GLY A 169 -17.08 0.75 -8.60
N TYR A 170 -16.20 -0.01 -7.94
CA TYR A 170 -14.79 -0.09 -8.36
C TYR A 170 -14.57 -0.69 -9.76
N ALA A 171 -15.42 -1.64 -10.17
CA ALA A 171 -15.42 -2.15 -11.55
C ALA A 171 -15.73 -1.05 -12.59
N ALA A 172 -16.68 -0.17 -12.29
CA ALA A 172 -17.07 0.95 -13.13
C ALA A 172 -16.00 2.05 -13.13
N LEU A 173 -15.45 2.39 -11.95
CA LEU A 173 -14.31 3.32 -11.79
C LEU A 173 -13.12 2.91 -12.68
N ALA A 174 -12.68 1.65 -12.57
CA ALA A 174 -11.56 1.13 -13.35
C ALA A 174 -11.84 1.17 -14.86
N THR A 175 -13.02 0.71 -15.28
CA THR A 175 -13.47 0.77 -16.69
C THR A 175 -13.47 2.21 -17.20
N LYS A 176 -13.93 3.16 -16.39
CA LYS A 176 -14.03 4.57 -16.77
C LYS A 176 -12.67 5.25 -16.83
N LEU A 177 -11.76 4.92 -15.92
CA LEU A 177 -10.37 5.38 -15.98
C LEU A 177 -9.69 4.89 -17.26
N ARG A 178 -9.93 3.65 -17.73
CA ARG A 178 -9.44 3.18 -19.04
C ARG A 178 -9.98 4.03 -20.21
N GLU A 179 -11.24 4.47 -20.18
CA GLU A 179 -11.76 5.42 -21.18
C GLU A 179 -10.97 6.75 -21.19
N TYR A 180 -10.53 7.26 -20.04
CA TYR A 180 -9.71 8.48 -19.96
C TYR A 180 -8.28 8.24 -20.41
N PHE A 181 -7.66 7.13 -19.98
CA PHE A 181 -6.30 6.74 -20.33
C PHE A 181 -6.12 6.60 -21.85
N ALA A 182 -7.12 6.06 -22.55
CA ALA A 182 -7.14 5.96 -24.01
C ALA A 182 -7.15 7.33 -24.75
N LYS A 183 -7.30 8.44 -24.03
CA LYS A 183 -7.28 9.82 -24.55
C LYS A 183 -5.99 10.58 -24.16
N GLY A 184 -5.16 10.02 -23.26
CA GLY A 184 -3.96 10.66 -22.73
C GLY A 184 -2.74 10.60 -23.65
N SER A 185 -1.71 11.37 -23.30
CA SER A 185 -0.45 11.51 -24.04
C SER A 185 0.57 10.38 -23.79
N LYS A 186 0.40 9.63 -22.70
CA LYS A 186 1.28 8.53 -22.26
C LYS A 186 0.47 7.28 -21.90
N SER A 187 1.16 6.15 -21.71
CA SER A 187 0.57 4.97 -21.08
C SER A 187 0.25 5.23 -19.61
N TYR A 188 -0.90 4.74 -19.16
CA TYR A 188 -1.35 4.79 -17.77
C TYR A 188 -1.71 3.40 -17.26
N TYR A 189 -1.53 3.18 -15.97
CA TYR A 189 -1.70 1.90 -15.31
C TYR A 189 -2.85 1.89 -14.30
N LEU A 190 -3.49 0.74 -14.13
CA LEU A 190 -4.36 0.44 -12.98
C LEU A 190 -3.79 -0.74 -12.21
N SER A 191 -3.81 -0.66 -10.88
CA SER A 191 -3.51 -1.78 -10.00
C SER A 191 -4.55 -1.93 -8.90
N ALA A 192 -4.57 -3.12 -8.30
CA ALA A 192 -5.32 -3.40 -7.08
C ALA A 192 -4.43 -4.18 -6.10
N ALA A 193 -4.68 -4.01 -4.80
CA ALA A 193 -3.88 -4.61 -3.73
C ALA A 193 -4.68 -5.60 -2.87
N PRO A 194 -5.22 -6.69 -3.47
CA PRO A 194 -6.04 -7.65 -2.74
C PRO A 194 -5.25 -8.33 -1.61
N GLN A 195 -5.92 -8.75 -0.55
CA GLN A 195 -5.34 -9.71 0.39
C GLN A 195 -5.20 -11.07 -0.29
N CYS A 196 -4.30 -11.95 0.18
CA CYS A 196 -4.09 -13.26 -0.48
C CYS A 196 -5.31 -14.20 -0.48
N VAL A 197 -6.36 -13.88 0.30
CA VAL A 197 -7.64 -14.61 0.32
C VAL A 197 -8.36 -14.41 -1.01
N TYR A 198 -8.80 -15.50 -1.66
CA TYR A 198 -9.42 -15.44 -2.98
C TYR A 198 -10.84 -16.04 -2.98
N PRO A 199 -11.85 -15.36 -3.57
CA PRO A 199 -11.78 -13.98 -4.08
C PRO A 199 -11.59 -12.97 -2.95
N ASP A 200 -10.92 -11.86 -3.23
CA ASP A 200 -10.81 -10.74 -2.29
C ASP A 200 -12.17 -10.04 -2.15
N ALA A 201 -12.54 -9.69 -0.92
CA ALA A 201 -13.87 -9.18 -0.59
C ALA A 201 -14.11 -7.71 -0.95
N SER A 202 -13.06 -6.95 -1.31
CA SER A 202 -13.17 -5.52 -1.64
C SER A 202 -12.89 -5.24 -3.12
N VAL A 203 -11.83 -5.86 -3.68
CA VAL A 203 -11.40 -5.62 -5.07
C VAL A 203 -11.65 -6.81 -6.00
N GLY A 204 -12.04 -7.97 -5.48
CA GLY A 204 -12.23 -9.19 -6.29
C GLY A 204 -13.25 -9.04 -7.42
N ASP A 205 -14.35 -8.31 -7.19
CA ASP A 205 -15.36 -8.03 -8.21
C ASP A 205 -14.83 -7.09 -9.32
N ALA A 206 -14.12 -6.03 -8.94
CA ALA A 206 -13.45 -5.13 -9.87
C ALA A 206 -12.40 -5.86 -10.71
N MET A 207 -11.56 -6.67 -10.06
CA MET A 207 -10.51 -7.48 -10.70
C MET A 207 -11.06 -8.57 -11.64
N ALA A 208 -12.32 -9.00 -11.46
CA ALA A 208 -13.00 -9.94 -12.34
C ALA A 208 -13.74 -9.26 -13.52
N LYS A 209 -14.02 -7.94 -13.43
CA LYS A 209 -14.84 -7.21 -14.41
C LYS A 209 -14.08 -6.16 -15.24
N ALA A 210 -13.00 -5.58 -14.70
CA ALA A 210 -12.23 -4.52 -15.34
C ALA A 210 -10.76 -4.92 -15.60
N GLU A 211 -10.13 -4.25 -16.56
CA GLU A 211 -8.72 -4.49 -16.91
C GLU A 211 -7.78 -3.78 -15.93
N PHE A 212 -7.03 -4.56 -15.15
CA PHE A 212 -5.91 -4.09 -14.31
C PHE A 212 -4.57 -4.53 -14.93
N ASP A 213 -3.51 -3.74 -14.76
CA ASP A 213 -2.15 -4.09 -15.21
C ASP A 213 -1.39 -4.87 -14.13
N PHE A 214 -1.58 -4.52 -12.86
CA PHE A 214 -0.85 -5.10 -11.73
C PHE A 214 -1.80 -5.58 -10.62
N ALA A 215 -1.45 -6.68 -9.95
CA ALA A 215 -2.09 -7.14 -8.72
C ALA A 215 -1.05 -7.25 -7.60
N PHE A 216 -1.10 -6.33 -6.62
CA PHE A 216 -0.18 -6.24 -5.49
C PHE A 216 -0.68 -7.09 -4.32
N ILE A 217 -0.71 -8.42 -4.53
CA ILE A 217 -1.36 -9.36 -3.62
C ILE A 217 -0.64 -9.41 -2.26
N GLN A 218 -1.34 -9.06 -1.19
CA GLN A 218 -0.81 -8.99 0.17
C GLN A 218 -0.69 -10.41 0.78
N PHE A 219 0.47 -11.05 0.64
CA PHE A 219 0.77 -12.38 1.18
C PHE A 219 1.23 -12.32 2.66
N TYR A 220 0.53 -11.51 3.46
CA TYR A 220 0.79 -11.27 4.88
C TYR A 220 -0.52 -11.03 5.65
N ASN A 221 -0.45 -10.93 6.98
CA ASN A 221 -1.59 -10.87 7.92
C ASN A 221 -2.62 -12.04 7.83
N ASN A 222 -2.44 -13.00 6.92
CA ASN A 222 -3.44 -14.00 6.52
C ASN A 222 -2.87 -15.43 6.51
N TYR A 223 -3.78 -16.41 6.54
CA TYR A 223 -3.45 -17.85 6.50
C TYR A 223 -2.71 -18.30 5.24
N CYS A 224 -2.82 -17.53 4.15
CA CYS A 224 -2.20 -17.76 2.84
C CYS A 224 -0.84 -17.06 2.67
N SER A 225 -0.27 -16.52 3.73
CA SER A 225 1.10 -15.97 3.74
C SER A 225 2.18 -17.01 3.46
N ILE A 226 3.40 -16.57 3.15
CA ILE A 226 4.56 -17.47 2.96
C ILE A 226 4.80 -18.27 4.26
N GLY A 227 4.90 -19.59 4.13
CA GLY A 227 4.99 -20.53 5.26
C GLY A 227 3.63 -20.97 5.84
N GLY A 228 2.53 -20.32 5.44
CA GLY A 228 1.16 -20.79 5.60
C GLY A 228 0.68 -21.58 4.39
N SER A 229 -0.62 -21.53 4.11
CA SER A 229 -1.25 -22.12 2.91
C SER A 229 -1.09 -21.21 1.69
N PHE A 230 0.17 -20.93 1.31
CA PHE A 230 0.53 -20.03 0.21
C PHE A 230 -0.11 -20.45 -1.12
N ASN A 231 -0.99 -19.60 -1.65
CA ASN A 231 -1.94 -19.91 -2.74
C ASN A 231 -1.65 -19.14 -4.04
N TRP A 232 -0.37 -18.99 -4.40
CA TRP A 232 0.03 -18.35 -5.66
C TRP A 232 -0.62 -19.00 -6.89
N ASP A 233 -0.80 -20.32 -6.86
CA ASP A 233 -1.50 -21.10 -7.89
C ASP A 233 -2.94 -20.61 -8.16
N THR A 234 -3.64 -20.20 -7.11
CA THR A 234 -5.01 -19.66 -7.18
C THR A 234 -5.02 -18.29 -7.85
N TRP A 235 -4.03 -17.45 -7.55
CA TRP A 235 -3.86 -16.14 -8.20
C TRP A 235 -3.36 -16.26 -9.65
N THR A 236 -2.58 -17.31 -9.94
CA THR A 236 -2.17 -17.69 -11.31
C THR A 236 -3.40 -18.12 -12.14
N ASP A 237 -4.28 -18.94 -11.58
CA ASP A 237 -5.55 -19.33 -12.19
C ASP A 237 -6.46 -18.12 -12.42
N TYR A 238 -6.56 -17.20 -11.45
CA TYR A 238 -7.23 -15.91 -11.64
C TYR A 238 -6.69 -15.15 -12.86
N ALA A 239 -5.38 -14.97 -12.99
CA ALA A 239 -4.79 -14.23 -14.11
C ALA A 239 -5.12 -14.88 -15.46
N GLN A 240 -4.92 -16.19 -15.56
CA GLN A 240 -5.12 -16.94 -16.80
C GLN A 240 -6.60 -17.10 -17.17
N ASN A 241 -7.48 -17.40 -16.20
CA ASN A 241 -8.86 -17.80 -16.47
C ASN A 241 -9.89 -16.70 -16.14
N THR A 242 -9.75 -15.97 -15.02
CA THR A 242 -10.73 -14.97 -14.58
C THR A 242 -10.48 -13.55 -15.09
N SER A 243 -9.27 -13.00 -14.95
CA SER A 243 -8.99 -11.58 -15.21
C SER A 243 -9.32 -11.17 -16.65
N PRO A 244 -9.92 -9.98 -16.90
CA PRO A 244 -10.12 -9.47 -18.25
C PRO A 244 -8.79 -9.25 -18.99
N ASN A 245 -7.76 -8.74 -18.30
CA ASN A 245 -6.42 -8.61 -18.84
C ASN A 245 -5.61 -9.90 -18.58
N LYS A 246 -5.31 -10.67 -19.62
CA LYS A 246 -4.52 -11.91 -19.50
C LYS A 246 -3.02 -11.69 -19.32
N ASP A 247 -2.53 -10.50 -19.67
CA ASP A 247 -1.15 -10.08 -19.47
C ASP A 247 -0.92 -9.40 -18.09
N ILE A 248 -1.93 -9.43 -17.20
CA ILE A 248 -1.84 -8.87 -15.84
C ILE A 248 -0.65 -9.44 -15.07
N LYS A 249 0.08 -8.56 -14.38
CA LYS A 249 1.26 -8.90 -13.59
C LYS A 249 0.94 -9.00 -12.11
N LEU A 250 1.07 -10.21 -11.59
CA LEU A 250 0.95 -10.56 -10.18
C LEU A 250 2.27 -10.24 -9.47
N TYR A 251 2.18 -9.58 -8.33
CA TYR A 251 3.32 -9.25 -7.47
C TYR A 251 3.20 -9.96 -6.13
N LEU A 252 4.33 -10.43 -5.62
CA LEU A 252 4.43 -10.98 -4.27
C LEU A 252 4.49 -9.82 -3.27
N GLY A 253 3.36 -9.43 -2.68
CA GLY A 253 3.27 -8.36 -1.68
C GLY A 253 3.72 -8.83 -0.29
N LEU A 254 4.69 -8.12 0.30
CA LEU A 254 5.37 -8.49 1.55
C LEU A 254 5.54 -7.29 2.50
N PRO A 255 5.64 -7.51 3.83
CA PRO A 255 6.03 -6.47 4.77
C PRO A 255 7.52 -6.15 4.65
N GLY A 256 7.91 -4.88 4.59
CA GLY A 256 9.31 -4.44 4.49
C GLY A 256 10.14 -4.70 5.77
N PHE A 257 9.48 -4.89 6.91
CA PHE A 257 10.13 -5.27 8.18
C PHE A 257 9.15 -5.99 9.12
N THR A 258 9.66 -6.57 10.22
CA THR A 258 8.87 -7.29 11.23
C THR A 258 7.81 -6.44 11.93
N SER A 259 7.95 -5.12 11.93
CA SER A 259 6.96 -4.18 12.48
C SER A 259 6.06 -3.52 11.43
N ALA A 260 6.19 -3.88 10.16
CA ALA A 260 5.41 -3.26 9.08
C ALA A 260 3.99 -3.83 8.95
N ALA A 261 3.78 -5.07 9.40
CA ALA A 261 2.50 -5.77 9.44
C ALA A 261 2.38 -6.58 10.75
N GLY A 262 1.18 -7.08 11.08
CA GLY A 262 0.95 -7.88 12.29
C GLY A 262 1.55 -9.29 12.22
N SER A 263 1.65 -9.86 11.02
CA SER A 263 2.36 -11.11 10.73
C SER A 263 2.72 -11.22 9.25
N GLY A 264 3.59 -12.17 8.88
CA GLY A 264 3.93 -12.47 7.48
C GLY A 264 5.25 -11.88 6.95
N TYR A 265 6.04 -11.19 7.79
CA TYR A 265 7.43 -10.88 7.44
C TYR A 265 8.26 -12.17 7.36
N VAL A 266 9.07 -12.29 6.31
CA VAL A 266 10.01 -13.41 6.08
C VAL A 266 11.39 -12.88 5.71
N ASP A 267 12.43 -13.69 5.94
CA ASP A 267 13.81 -13.34 5.59
C ASP A 267 14.09 -13.47 4.09
N ILE A 268 15.23 -12.91 3.66
CA ILE A 268 15.58 -12.83 2.23
C ILE A 268 15.87 -14.19 1.58
N ASP A 269 16.29 -15.21 2.32
CA ASP A 269 16.59 -16.53 1.76
C ASP A 269 15.32 -17.40 1.65
N THR A 270 14.37 -17.20 2.56
CA THR A 270 12.97 -17.64 2.39
C THR A 270 12.30 -16.98 1.18
N ILE A 271 12.54 -15.68 0.95
CA ILE A 271 12.04 -14.97 -0.25
C ILE A 271 12.68 -15.55 -1.52
N LYS A 272 14.00 -15.71 -1.59
CA LYS A 272 14.68 -16.34 -2.75
C LYS A 272 14.10 -17.73 -3.05
N SER A 273 13.91 -18.56 -2.04
CA SER A 273 13.31 -19.90 -2.18
C SER A 273 11.87 -19.85 -2.73
N THR A 274 11.12 -18.79 -2.42
CA THR A 274 9.78 -18.54 -2.97
C THR A 274 9.87 -18.06 -4.42
N LEU A 275 10.80 -17.14 -4.72
CA LEU A 275 11.06 -16.63 -6.07
C LEU A 275 11.56 -17.71 -7.03
N ASP A 276 12.37 -18.68 -6.57
CA ASP A 276 12.75 -19.87 -7.35
C ASP A 276 11.54 -20.73 -7.75
N THR A 277 10.43 -20.63 -6.99
CA THR A 277 9.18 -21.37 -7.25
C THR A 277 8.24 -20.59 -8.19
N ILE A 278 7.98 -19.32 -7.90
CA ILE A 278 6.99 -18.51 -8.65
C ILE A 278 7.59 -17.71 -9.81
N GLY A 279 8.90 -17.43 -9.79
CA GLY A 279 9.54 -16.46 -10.69
C GLY A 279 9.60 -16.86 -12.17
N SER A 280 9.16 -18.08 -12.50
CA SER A 280 9.03 -18.59 -13.88
C SER A 280 7.61 -18.52 -14.45
N ASP A 281 6.63 -18.09 -13.66
CA ASP A 281 5.26 -17.78 -14.10
C ASP A 281 5.26 -16.58 -15.06
N SER A 282 4.58 -16.72 -16.20
CA SER A 282 4.42 -15.65 -17.20
C SER A 282 3.72 -14.40 -16.65
N ASN A 283 2.86 -14.60 -15.65
CA ASN A 283 2.13 -13.54 -14.97
C ASN A 283 2.90 -12.97 -13.77
N PHE A 284 4.09 -13.47 -13.41
CA PHE A 284 4.92 -12.84 -12.37
C PHE A 284 5.48 -11.49 -12.85
N GLY A 285 5.28 -10.43 -12.05
CA GLY A 285 5.82 -9.08 -12.27
C GLY A 285 6.99 -8.70 -11.35
N GLY A 286 7.06 -9.32 -10.16
CA GLY A 286 8.09 -9.06 -9.16
C GLY A 286 7.52 -9.00 -7.72
N VAL A 287 8.07 -8.11 -6.90
CA VAL A 287 7.73 -8.00 -5.45
C VAL A 287 7.11 -6.64 -5.15
N MET A 288 6.13 -6.61 -4.24
CA MET A 288 5.61 -5.38 -3.65
C MET A 288 6.01 -5.30 -2.17
N LEU A 289 6.34 -4.10 -1.68
CA LEU A 289 6.66 -3.85 -0.27
C LEU A 289 5.76 -2.80 0.37
N TRP A 290 5.18 -3.18 1.52
CA TRP A 290 4.60 -2.30 2.52
C TRP A 290 5.61 -2.04 3.65
N ASP A 291 6.24 -0.87 3.78
CA ASP A 291 6.31 0.28 2.87
C ASP A 291 7.78 0.61 2.56
N ALA A 292 8.04 1.62 1.73
CA ALA A 292 9.40 2.09 1.40
C ALA A 292 10.20 2.47 2.66
N SER A 293 9.57 3.10 3.66
CA SER A 293 10.24 3.52 4.89
C SER A 293 10.73 2.32 5.72
N GLN A 294 9.99 1.21 5.71
CA GLN A 294 10.39 -0.04 6.35
C GLN A 294 11.42 -0.80 5.51
N GLY A 295 11.19 -0.95 4.20
CA GLY A 295 12.05 -1.69 3.28
C GLY A 295 13.45 -1.10 3.11
N PHE A 296 13.62 0.21 3.31
CA PHE A 296 14.93 0.86 3.29
C PHE A 296 15.61 0.96 4.67
N LYS A 297 14.82 0.97 5.76
CA LYS A 297 15.34 0.97 7.14
C LYS A 297 15.77 -0.41 7.62
N ASN A 298 15.11 -1.46 7.14
CA ASN A 298 15.50 -2.84 7.37
C ASN A 298 16.80 -3.14 6.62
N THR A 299 17.87 -3.48 7.34
CA THR A 299 19.19 -3.79 6.76
C THR A 299 19.45 -5.29 6.85
N VAL A 300 19.67 -5.93 5.70
CA VAL A 300 20.06 -7.34 5.60
C VAL A 300 21.44 -7.41 4.95
N ASN A 301 22.37 -8.18 5.50
CA ASN A 301 23.76 -8.32 5.03
C ASN A 301 24.61 -7.03 4.90
N GLY A 302 24.04 -5.85 5.16
CA GLY A 302 24.68 -4.53 4.99
C GLY A 302 23.96 -3.62 3.99
N GLU A 303 22.95 -4.12 3.29
CA GLU A 303 22.15 -3.40 2.30
C GLU A 303 20.67 -3.24 2.74
N PRO A 304 19.93 -2.25 2.22
CA PRO A 304 18.47 -2.15 2.33
C PRO A 304 17.76 -3.45 1.93
N PHE A 305 16.72 -3.86 2.66
CA PHE A 305 15.91 -5.04 2.33
C PHE A 305 15.24 -4.95 0.96
N ALA A 306 14.83 -3.74 0.55
CA ALA A 306 14.35 -3.48 -0.81
C ALA A 306 15.43 -3.76 -1.88
N GLU A 307 16.69 -3.39 -1.63
CA GLU A 307 17.83 -3.64 -2.53
C GLU A 307 18.19 -5.13 -2.55
N ALA A 308 18.21 -5.81 -1.41
CA ALA A 308 18.37 -7.26 -1.33
C ALA A 308 17.28 -8.04 -2.10
N ILE A 309 16.04 -7.52 -2.12
CA ILE A 309 14.91 -8.07 -2.91
C ILE A 309 15.09 -7.78 -4.40
N LYS A 310 15.51 -6.57 -4.79
CA LYS A 310 15.82 -6.24 -6.18
C LYS A 310 16.92 -7.15 -6.72
N ASP A 311 17.95 -7.45 -5.92
CA ASP A 311 19.03 -8.35 -6.30
C ASP A 311 18.62 -9.83 -6.33
N ALA A 312 17.69 -10.26 -5.47
CA ALA A 312 17.07 -11.58 -5.60
C ALA A 312 16.28 -11.72 -6.93
N LEU A 313 15.53 -10.68 -7.32
CA LEU A 313 14.84 -10.62 -8.61
C LEU A 313 15.82 -10.53 -9.79
N ASN A 314 16.90 -9.75 -9.67
CA ASN A 314 17.98 -9.70 -10.67
C ASN A 314 18.62 -11.09 -10.87
N GLY A 315 18.80 -11.84 -9.78
CA GLY A 315 19.32 -13.21 -9.77
C GLY A 315 18.41 -14.27 -10.43
N LEU A 316 17.12 -13.99 -10.66
CA LEU A 316 16.24 -14.91 -11.38
C LEU A 316 16.78 -15.18 -12.79
N SER A 317 17.06 -16.45 -13.07
CA SER A 317 17.61 -16.91 -14.34
C SER A 317 16.55 -16.79 -15.44
N GLY A 318 16.64 -15.72 -16.23
CA GLY A 318 15.73 -15.49 -17.35
C GLY A 318 15.88 -16.57 -18.43
N SER A 319 14.77 -16.89 -19.11
CA SER A 319 14.81 -17.58 -20.40
C SER A 319 15.26 -16.61 -21.51
N ASP A 320 16.46 -16.05 -21.34
CA ASP A 320 17.10 -15.15 -22.29
C ASP A 320 17.32 -15.89 -23.61
N THR A 321 16.37 -15.74 -24.53
CA THR A 321 16.44 -16.27 -25.90
C THR A 321 17.37 -15.39 -26.73
N THR A 322 18.57 -15.17 -26.20
CA THR A 322 19.68 -14.51 -26.88
C THR A 322 20.11 -15.39 -28.03
N THR A 323 19.64 -15.05 -29.24
CA THR A 323 20.09 -15.67 -30.49
C THR A 323 21.54 -15.25 -30.74
N ALA A 324 22.46 -15.94 -30.09
CA ALA A 324 23.89 -15.66 -30.11
C ALA A 324 24.48 -15.95 -31.50
N ALA A 325 24.52 -14.93 -32.36
CA ALA A 325 25.14 -14.99 -33.67
C ALA A 325 26.68 -15.08 -33.54
N THR A 326 27.19 -16.30 -33.36
CA THR A 326 28.61 -16.61 -33.15
C THR A 326 29.50 -16.00 -34.23
N THR A 327 30.13 -14.87 -33.91
CA THR A 327 31.10 -14.18 -34.77
C THR A 327 32.47 -14.18 -34.10
N SER A 328 33.19 -15.30 -34.21
CA SER A 328 34.46 -15.52 -33.51
C SER A 328 35.60 -14.67 -34.09
N SER A 329 35.99 -13.60 -33.39
CA SER A 329 37.17 -12.78 -33.70
C SER A 329 38.30 -13.04 -32.69
N SER A 330 39.12 -14.06 -32.96
CA SER A 330 40.25 -14.44 -32.10
C SER A 330 41.42 -13.46 -32.22
N SER A 331 41.73 -12.75 -31.13
CA SER A 331 42.93 -11.93 -31.01
C SER A 331 44.18 -12.82 -30.93
N SER A 332 45.18 -12.53 -31.77
CA SER A 332 46.47 -13.21 -31.76
C SER A 332 47.60 -12.19 -31.78
N SER A 333 48.51 -12.33 -30.83
CA SER A 333 49.69 -11.48 -30.69
C SER A 333 50.75 -11.86 -31.73
N SER A 334 51.43 -10.87 -32.30
CA SER A 334 52.54 -11.09 -33.24
C SER A 334 53.73 -10.22 -32.85
N SER A 335 54.86 -10.87 -32.58
CA SER A 335 56.15 -10.25 -32.34
C SER A 335 56.90 -10.05 -33.66
N SER A 336 57.65 -8.94 -33.77
CA SER A 336 58.36 -8.55 -34.98
C SER A 336 59.61 -9.39 -35.25
N SER A 337 59.78 -9.90 -36.47
CA SER A 337 61.05 -10.42 -37.00
C SER A 337 61.08 -10.31 -38.52
N SER A 338 62.23 -9.92 -39.08
CA SER A 338 62.36 -9.47 -40.47
C SER A 338 63.06 -10.49 -41.38
N SER A 339 62.56 -10.72 -42.59
CA SER A 339 63.40 -11.12 -43.75
C SER A 339 62.70 -11.05 -45.13
N THR A 340 63.02 -9.97 -45.85
CA THR A 340 63.47 -9.90 -47.26
C THR A 340 63.06 -10.95 -48.32
N SER A 341 62.76 -10.43 -49.53
CA SER A 341 62.86 -11.08 -50.88
C SER A 341 61.68 -11.93 -51.38
N LEU A 342 61.40 -12.08 -52.69
CA LEU A 342 61.74 -11.31 -53.91
C LEU A 342 60.86 -11.81 -55.08
N THR A 343 60.24 -10.92 -55.88
CA THR A 343 59.71 -11.18 -57.26
C THR A 343 58.62 -12.28 -57.41
N THR A 344 57.76 -12.37 -58.46
CA THR A 344 57.67 -11.72 -59.79
C THR A 344 56.19 -11.70 -60.28
N SER A 345 55.87 -10.87 -61.29
CA SER A 345 54.96 -11.06 -62.46
C SER A 345 53.82 -12.12 -62.47
N SER A 346 52.68 -11.93 -63.17
CA SER A 346 52.17 -10.79 -63.97
C SER A 346 50.72 -11.01 -64.50
N THR A 347 49.97 -9.91 -64.62
CA THR A 347 48.82 -9.64 -65.52
C THR A 347 48.23 -10.73 -66.45
N ASN A 348 46.92 -11.01 -66.31
CA ASN A 348 45.89 -10.72 -67.33
C ASN A 348 44.49 -10.75 -66.67
N THR A 349 43.57 -9.78 -66.81
CA THR A 349 42.95 -9.14 -68.00
C THR A 349 41.79 -9.96 -68.60
N GLN A 350 40.56 -9.64 -68.18
CA GLN A 350 39.47 -9.29 -69.11
C GLN A 350 38.43 -8.40 -68.41
N ALA A 351 37.70 -7.56 -69.15
CA ALA A 351 36.72 -6.63 -68.61
C ALA A 351 35.56 -6.35 -69.59
N THR A 352 34.35 -6.26 -69.05
CA THR A 352 33.11 -5.72 -69.64
C THR A 352 32.21 -5.36 -68.45
N SER A 353 32.00 -4.07 -68.13
CA SER A 353 31.01 -3.15 -68.72
C SER A 353 29.55 -3.50 -68.38
N SER A 354 28.70 -2.61 -67.85
CA SER A 354 28.86 -1.19 -67.48
C SER A 354 27.77 -0.71 -66.49
N ALA A 355 27.84 0.56 -66.04
CA ALA A 355 26.82 1.30 -65.28
C ALA A 355 25.47 1.44 -66.05
N VAL A 356 24.35 1.98 -65.52
CA VAL A 356 24.04 3.24 -64.79
C VAL A 356 22.74 3.02 -63.98
N ALA A 357 22.45 3.49 -62.75
CA ALA A 357 22.81 4.64 -61.90
C ALA A 357 22.02 5.96 -62.12
N SER A 358 21.22 6.35 -61.12
CA SER A 358 20.70 7.72 -60.79
C SER A 358 19.77 8.43 -61.80
N SER A 359 18.90 9.40 -61.44
CA SER A 359 18.42 9.92 -60.14
C SER A 359 17.05 10.64 -60.32
N ALA A 360 16.44 11.12 -59.22
CA ALA A 360 15.14 11.82 -59.22
C ALA A 360 15.14 13.24 -59.82
N VAL A 361 13.95 13.73 -60.24
CA VAL A 361 13.66 15.13 -60.61
C VAL A 361 12.24 15.53 -60.14
N THR A 362 12.09 16.76 -59.66
CA THR A 362 10.82 17.45 -59.33
C THR A 362 10.57 18.62 -60.31
N THR A 363 9.34 19.13 -60.43
CA THR A 363 9.00 20.59 -60.63
C THR A 363 7.50 20.86 -60.78
N SER A 364 7.10 22.14 -60.69
CA SER A 364 5.71 22.64 -60.74
C SER A 364 5.61 24.10 -61.24
N VAL A 365 4.45 24.50 -61.80
CA VAL A 365 3.92 25.89 -62.05
C VAL A 365 2.42 25.74 -62.47
N ALA A 366 1.40 26.54 -62.10
CA ALA A 366 1.17 28.01 -61.96
C ALA A 366 0.79 28.72 -63.30
N SER A 367 -0.13 29.71 -63.42
CA SER A 367 -1.20 30.29 -62.56
C SER A 367 -2.09 31.29 -63.39
N SER A 368 -2.90 32.16 -62.74
CA SER A 368 -3.83 33.24 -63.25
C SER A 368 -5.25 32.81 -63.70
N ILE A 369 -6.33 33.62 -63.66
CA ILE A 369 -6.55 35.09 -63.55
C ILE A 369 -7.80 35.43 -62.66
N ALA A 370 -8.08 36.72 -62.38
CA ALA A 370 -9.28 37.30 -61.69
C ALA A 370 -9.83 38.51 -62.51
N PRO A 371 -10.84 39.35 -62.11
CA PRO A 371 -11.72 39.43 -60.91
C PRO A 371 -13.25 39.70 -61.26
N VAL A 372 -13.96 40.57 -60.48
CA VAL A 372 -15.29 41.26 -60.71
C VAL A 372 -16.47 40.84 -59.77
N VAL A 373 -17.59 41.59 -59.72
CA VAL A 373 -18.42 41.91 -58.51
C VAL A 373 -19.95 41.61 -58.56
N SER A 374 -20.54 41.52 -57.35
CA SER A 374 -21.91 41.94 -56.91
C SER A 374 -23.24 41.31 -57.41
N SER A 375 -24.03 40.82 -56.43
CA SER A 375 -25.52 40.88 -56.27
C SER A 375 -26.44 40.19 -57.32
N SER A 376 -27.71 39.80 -57.05
CA SER A 376 -28.69 40.08 -55.97
C SER A 376 -29.69 38.91 -55.72
N ASP A 377 -30.54 39.06 -54.69
CA ASP A 377 -31.91 38.49 -54.51
C ASP A 377 -32.10 37.01 -54.08
N ALA A 378 -33.09 36.64 -53.22
CA ALA A 378 -34.07 37.41 -52.44
C ALA A 378 -34.51 36.68 -51.14
N SER A 379 -35.11 37.41 -50.17
CA SER A 379 -35.67 36.88 -48.91
C SER A 379 -37.15 36.43 -49.04
N PRO A 380 -37.73 35.71 -48.04
CA PRO A 380 -38.43 36.39 -46.92
C PRO A 380 -38.36 35.61 -45.56
N VAL A 381 -38.90 36.01 -44.39
CA VAL A 381 -39.24 37.29 -43.70
C VAL A 381 -39.41 36.93 -42.19
N VAL A 382 -39.24 37.90 -41.28
CA VAL A 382 -39.38 37.73 -39.81
C VAL A 382 -40.81 37.45 -39.31
N SER A 383 -40.93 36.83 -38.12
CA SER A 383 -41.72 37.40 -37.01
C SER A 383 -41.47 36.70 -35.66
N SER A 384 -41.45 37.49 -34.59
CA SER A 384 -41.46 37.05 -33.19
C SER A 384 -42.74 37.52 -32.49
N SER A 385 -43.20 36.79 -31.47
CA SER A 385 -44.15 37.31 -30.47
C SER A 385 -44.17 36.43 -29.22
N ALA A 386 -44.32 37.09 -28.07
CA ALA A 386 -44.66 36.47 -26.79
C ALA A 386 -45.83 37.25 -26.17
N VAL A 387 -46.78 36.55 -25.55
CA VAL A 387 -47.89 37.14 -24.79
C VAL A 387 -48.11 36.32 -23.51
N ALA A 388 -48.57 36.99 -22.45
CA ALA A 388 -48.55 36.54 -21.05
C ALA A 388 -49.81 35.68 -20.66
N PRO A 389 -49.91 35.17 -19.41
CA PRO A 389 -50.85 34.11 -19.05
C PRO A 389 -52.27 34.60 -18.76
N VAL A 390 -53.23 33.66 -18.72
CA VAL A 390 -54.62 33.88 -18.30
C VAL A 390 -54.96 33.02 -17.09
N VAL A 391 -55.54 33.67 -16.08
CA VAL A 391 -56.09 33.03 -14.87
C VAL A 391 -57.50 32.54 -15.14
N SER A 392 -57.87 31.36 -14.60
CA SER A 392 -59.26 31.16 -14.18
C SER A 392 -59.37 30.13 -13.06
N SER A 393 -60.16 30.45 -12.05
CA SER A 393 -60.55 29.59 -10.95
C SER A 393 -62.07 29.62 -10.81
N THR A 394 -62.70 28.46 -10.68
CA THR A 394 -64.06 28.32 -10.14
C THR A 394 -64.20 26.95 -9.51
N ALA A 395 -64.90 26.87 -8.38
CA ALA A 395 -65.27 25.63 -7.72
C ALA A 395 -66.78 25.38 -7.89
N GLU A 396 -67.19 24.14 -7.67
CA GLU A 396 -68.45 23.66 -7.06
C GLU A 396 -68.22 22.16 -6.75
N THR A 397 -68.78 21.42 -5.78
CA THR A 397 -69.70 21.56 -4.63
C THR A 397 -70.41 20.19 -4.54
N SER A 398 -70.14 19.35 -3.54
CA SER A 398 -70.95 18.18 -3.07
C SER A 398 -70.19 17.45 -1.93
N THR A 399 -70.51 17.62 -0.65
CA THR A 399 -71.45 16.80 0.16
C THR A 399 -71.14 15.30 0.15
N SER A 400 -70.79 14.61 1.27
CA SER A 400 -70.75 14.94 2.72
C SER A 400 -69.65 14.07 3.41
N SER A 401 -69.46 13.85 4.73
CA SER A 401 -70.34 13.79 5.93
C SER A 401 -69.57 13.91 7.28
N SER A 402 -70.31 13.81 8.39
CA SER A 402 -69.91 13.69 9.81
C SER A 402 -69.08 12.43 10.15
N VAL A 403 -68.35 12.29 11.27
CA VAL A 403 -68.38 12.92 12.62
C VAL A 403 -66.93 13.34 13.05
N ASP A 404 -66.61 14.48 13.70
CA ASP A 404 -67.14 15.14 14.92
C ASP A 404 -66.77 14.39 16.22
N ALA A 405 -66.11 14.92 17.27
CA ALA A 405 -65.68 16.28 17.69
C ALA A 405 -64.35 16.19 18.54
N GLY A 406 -63.65 17.23 19.02
CA GLY A 406 -63.78 18.70 18.91
C GLY A 406 -62.84 19.48 19.89
N GLN A 407 -62.93 20.83 19.88
CA GLN A 407 -62.64 21.85 20.95
C GLN A 407 -61.35 21.75 21.84
N THR A 408 -60.59 22.82 22.18
CA THR A 408 -60.83 24.30 22.15
C THR A 408 -59.59 25.14 21.77
N ASP A 409 -59.83 26.31 21.16
CA ASP A 409 -59.38 27.70 21.49
C ASP A 409 -58.33 27.90 22.63
N VAL A 410 -57.42 28.90 22.70
CA VAL A 410 -57.14 30.19 21.99
C VAL A 410 -55.73 30.72 22.44
N ALA A 411 -55.00 31.74 21.93
CA ALA A 411 -55.10 32.72 20.83
C ALA A 411 -53.70 33.30 20.42
N THR A 412 -53.64 33.90 19.23
CA THR A 412 -53.08 35.24 18.83
C THR A 412 -52.44 36.12 19.95
N SER A 413 -51.35 36.89 19.77
CA SER A 413 -50.99 37.72 18.59
C SER A 413 -49.49 38.09 18.44
N SER A 414 -49.12 38.45 17.21
CA SER A 414 -47.83 38.94 16.66
C SER A 414 -47.23 40.25 17.23
N SER A 415 -45.90 40.43 17.08
CA SER A 415 -45.28 41.50 16.24
C SER A 415 -43.72 41.54 16.33
N SER A 416 -43.05 42.29 15.44
CA SER A 416 -41.58 42.25 15.20
C SER A 416 -40.94 43.65 15.21
N SER A 417 -39.60 43.78 15.48
CA SER A 417 -38.61 44.55 14.66
C SER A 417 -37.24 44.90 15.32
N VAL A 418 -36.14 44.46 14.69
CA VAL A 418 -34.92 45.23 14.25
C VAL A 418 -34.26 46.34 15.14
N VAL A 419 -33.16 46.01 15.87
CA VAL A 419 -31.70 46.35 15.61
C VAL A 419 -31.30 47.81 15.18
N PRO A 420 -30.13 48.42 15.57
CA PRO A 420 -29.17 48.30 16.71
C PRO A 420 -28.71 49.72 17.23
N PRO A 421 -27.42 50.09 17.51
CA PRO A 421 -26.32 49.50 18.33
C PRO A 421 -25.78 50.45 19.46
N GLN A 422 -25.11 49.92 20.50
CA GLN A 422 -24.01 50.64 21.19
C GLN A 422 -23.16 49.77 22.14
N ALA A 423 -21.90 50.18 22.33
CA ALA A 423 -20.95 49.74 23.37
C ALA A 423 -20.23 51.01 23.91
N PRO A 424 -19.69 51.04 25.16
CA PRO A 424 -18.42 50.37 25.45
C PRO A 424 -18.15 49.95 26.93
N SER A 425 -16.95 49.40 27.16
CA SER A 425 -16.13 49.47 28.40
C SER A 425 -16.47 48.61 29.64
N SER A 426 -15.79 47.46 29.70
CA SER A 426 -14.92 46.99 30.81
C SER A 426 -15.22 47.35 32.28
N ALA A 427 -15.43 46.31 33.10
CA ALA A 427 -14.95 46.23 34.50
C ALA A 427 -14.71 44.77 34.91
N THR A 428 -13.63 44.48 35.63
CA THR A 428 -13.23 43.11 36.03
C THR A 428 -13.59 42.82 37.47
N THR A 429 -14.09 41.61 37.75
CA THR A 429 -13.94 40.93 39.07
C THR A 429 -13.82 39.43 38.85
N THR A 430 -12.76 38.82 39.39
CA THR A 430 -12.50 37.38 39.31
C THR A 430 -12.57 36.75 40.71
N VAL A 431 -13.29 35.65 40.86
CA VAL A 431 -13.20 34.75 42.03
C VAL A 431 -13.26 33.30 41.52
N SER A 432 -12.30 32.48 41.93
CA SER A 432 -12.15 31.08 41.49
C SER A 432 -12.69 30.10 42.52
N ILE A 433 -13.22 28.95 42.08
CA ILE A 433 -13.37 27.74 42.89
C ILE A 433 -12.86 26.54 42.06
N SER A 434 -12.12 25.65 42.72
CA SER A 434 -11.36 24.58 42.08
C SER A 434 -12.18 23.33 41.73
N GLN A 435 -11.70 22.54 40.76
CA GLN A 435 -11.88 21.08 40.74
C GLN A 435 -10.49 20.42 40.74
N ALA A 436 -10.43 19.18 41.22
CA ALA A 436 -9.18 18.43 41.38
C ALA A 436 -9.13 17.22 40.42
N GLN A 437 -7.97 16.98 39.83
CA GLN A 437 -7.66 15.72 39.15
C GLN A 437 -6.79 14.84 40.06
N SER A 438 -7.10 13.55 40.12
CA SER A 438 -6.31 12.55 40.83
C SER A 438 -5.54 11.69 39.84
N THR A 439 -4.21 11.76 39.86
CA THR A 439 -3.33 10.89 39.08
C THR A 439 -2.53 9.98 40.01
N SER A 440 -2.70 8.67 39.87
CA SER A 440 -1.98 7.66 40.65
C SER A 440 -0.78 7.14 39.85
N THR A 441 0.44 7.53 40.24
CA THR A 441 1.69 6.94 39.75
C THR A 441 2.35 6.13 40.86
N VAL A 442 2.74 4.89 40.55
CA VAL A 442 3.52 4.03 41.46
C VAL A 442 5.01 4.31 41.25
N ALA A 443 5.77 4.36 42.33
CA ALA A 443 7.16 4.78 42.31
C ALA A 443 8.13 3.71 41.81
N ILE A 444 9.24 4.17 41.22
CA ILE A 444 10.53 3.48 41.22
C ILE A 444 11.52 4.45 41.89
N GLU A 445 12.28 3.96 42.87
CA GLU A 445 13.31 4.76 43.54
C GLU A 445 14.54 4.93 42.65
N HIS A 446 15.11 6.13 42.61
CA HIS A 446 16.50 6.31 42.23
C HIS A 446 17.14 7.41 43.07
N THR A 447 18.30 7.11 43.66
CA THR A 447 18.98 8.02 44.59
C THR A 447 19.64 9.18 43.86
N THR A 448 19.49 10.38 44.41
CA THR A 448 20.21 11.60 43.99
C THR A 448 21.63 11.64 44.52
N GLU A 449 22.58 12.06 43.71
CA GLU A 449 23.72 12.85 44.18
C GLU A 449 23.97 14.01 43.20
N THR A 450 24.46 15.13 43.73
CA THR A 450 24.52 16.44 43.07
C THR A 450 25.97 16.91 43.06
N ASP A 451 26.46 17.55 41.98
CA ASP A 451 26.89 18.96 42.07
C ASP A 451 27.43 19.60 40.79
N LEU A 452 26.87 20.79 40.52
CA LEU A 452 27.54 22.04 40.18
C LEU A 452 28.57 22.11 39.03
N ILE A 453 28.08 22.59 37.88
CA ILE A 453 28.85 23.39 36.93
C ILE A 453 28.94 24.84 37.44
N PRO A 454 30.12 25.51 37.36
CA PRO A 454 30.20 26.95 37.16
C PRO A 454 30.64 27.29 35.71
N SER A 455 30.00 28.28 35.11
CA SER A 455 30.19 28.71 33.71
C SER A 455 31.14 29.91 33.60
N THR A 456 31.87 30.07 32.48
CA THR A 456 31.69 31.19 31.52
C THR A 456 32.86 31.39 30.53
N HIS A 457 32.49 31.72 29.27
CA HIS A 457 33.16 32.66 28.34
C HIS A 457 34.60 32.42 27.82
N GLY A 458 34.82 32.72 26.54
CA GLY A 458 36.16 32.92 25.94
C GLY A 458 36.22 32.56 24.45
N ALA A 459 36.06 33.53 23.55
CA ALA A 459 35.99 33.27 22.11
C ALA A 459 37.36 33.01 21.44
N ALA A 460 37.34 32.07 20.48
CA ALA A 460 38.11 31.96 19.23
C ALA A 460 39.51 32.57 19.08
N VAL A 461 40.43 31.77 18.50
CA VAL A 461 41.25 32.13 17.31
C VAL A 461 41.77 30.83 16.66
N SER A 462 41.97 30.85 15.35
CA SER A 462 42.53 29.74 14.55
C SER A 462 44.04 29.55 14.76
N ASP A 463 44.58 28.37 14.48
CA ASP A 463 45.57 28.26 13.38
C ASP A 463 45.89 26.82 12.95
N VAL A 464 46.55 26.69 11.79
CA VAL A 464 46.88 25.43 11.09
C VAL A 464 48.34 25.00 11.34
N ALA A 465 48.58 23.72 11.62
CA ALA A 465 49.92 23.12 11.53
C ALA A 465 49.90 21.61 11.22
N THR A 466 50.22 21.23 9.98
CA THR A 466 50.49 19.84 9.56
C THR A 466 51.98 19.54 9.68
N SER A 467 52.41 18.48 10.39
CA SER A 467 53.69 17.78 10.14
C SER A 467 53.91 16.54 11.01
N GLY A 468 54.52 15.48 10.43
CA GLY A 468 55.63 14.77 11.09
C GLY A 468 55.35 13.49 11.88
N ALA A 469 55.35 12.34 11.18
CA ALA A 469 55.94 11.12 11.74
C ALA A 469 57.49 11.20 11.62
N PRO A 470 58.26 10.47 12.46
CA PRO A 470 58.86 9.24 11.92
C PRO A 470 59.12 8.08 12.91
N ALA A 471 58.96 6.86 12.38
CA ALA A 471 59.85 5.70 12.46
C ALA A 471 60.45 5.17 13.80
N THR A 472 60.10 3.91 14.09
CA THR A 472 60.98 2.77 14.49
C THR A 472 61.84 2.80 15.76
N SER A 473 61.69 1.75 16.58
CA SER A 473 62.81 0.87 17.00
C SER A 473 62.30 -0.50 17.47
N GLU A 474 63.20 -1.49 17.53
CA GLU A 474 62.92 -2.92 17.74
C GLU A 474 62.98 -3.35 19.22
N THR A 475 62.54 -4.58 19.54
CA THR A 475 63.37 -5.64 20.18
C THR A 475 62.55 -6.91 20.46
N THR A 476 63.16 -8.09 20.28
CA THR A 476 62.61 -9.42 20.61
C THR A 476 63.24 -9.98 21.90
N SER A 477 62.54 -10.86 22.64
CA SER A 477 63.06 -12.18 23.11
C SER A 477 62.06 -12.97 23.98
N ALA A 478 62.35 -14.27 24.14
CA ALA A 478 61.56 -15.38 24.68
C ALA A 478 61.16 -15.37 26.18
N ALA A 479 60.23 -16.27 26.52
CA ALA A 479 59.88 -16.73 27.89
C ALA A 479 60.98 -17.64 28.51
N PRO A 480 60.81 -18.21 29.74
CA PRO A 480 60.28 -19.60 29.81
C PRO A 480 59.69 -20.13 31.18
N VAL A 481 59.20 -21.40 31.15
CA VAL A 481 59.05 -22.43 32.23
C VAL A 481 57.85 -22.43 33.24
N ALA A 482 57.13 -23.58 33.23
CA ALA A 482 56.30 -24.29 34.25
C ALA A 482 55.00 -23.66 34.82
N SER A 483 53.81 -24.32 35.00
CA SER A 483 53.34 -25.74 35.05
C SER A 483 53.32 -26.41 36.45
N PRO A 484 52.50 -27.48 36.73
CA PRO A 484 51.12 -27.82 36.27
C PRO A 484 50.25 -28.49 37.40
N VAL A 485 49.39 -29.49 37.06
CA VAL A 485 48.62 -30.48 37.89
C VAL A 485 47.25 -29.99 38.40
N SER A 486 46.10 -30.70 38.31
CA SER A 486 45.69 -32.07 37.83
C SER A 486 44.36 -31.95 37.04
N SER A 487 44.02 -32.69 35.97
CA SER A 487 43.79 -34.15 35.77
C SER A 487 42.59 -34.72 36.56
N SER A 488 41.77 -35.67 36.09
CA SER A 488 41.81 -36.63 34.95
C SER A 488 40.35 -36.91 34.42
N PHE A 489 40.04 -37.38 33.21
CA PHE A 489 40.44 -38.60 32.45
C PHE A 489 40.13 -39.92 33.22
N ASP A 490 39.69 -41.06 32.65
CA ASP A 490 39.29 -41.50 31.28
C ASP A 490 38.34 -42.76 31.40
N GLU A 491 37.95 -43.65 30.45
CA GLU A 491 38.31 -43.98 29.04
C GLU A 491 37.16 -44.75 28.30
N VAL A 492 37.18 -44.80 26.95
CA VAL A 492 36.94 -45.93 25.98
C VAL A 492 36.01 -47.12 26.35
N THR A 493 35.07 -47.60 25.51
CA THR A 493 35.32 -48.49 24.33
C THR A 493 34.11 -48.61 23.36
N SER A 494 34.35 -49.03 22.11
CA SER A 494 33.33 -49.28 21.06
C SER A 494 33.05 -50.77 20.79
N ASN A 495 31.83 -51.12 20.31
CA ASN A 495 31.67 -52.14 19.24
C ASN A 495 30.27 -52.24 18.58
N THR A 496 30.30 -52.49 17.27
CA THR A 496 29.29 -52.89 16.27
C THR A 496 27.98 -53.60 16.71
N PHE A 497 26.84 -53.28 16.04
CA PHE A 497 26.23 -54.13 14.98
C PHE A 497 25.12 -53.40 14.17
N THR A 498 24.49 -54.06 13.19
CA THR A 498 23.68 -53.49 12.07
C THR A 498 22.16 -53.73 12.15
N ALA A 499 21.31 -52.83 11.62
CA ALA A 499 20.38 -53.07 10.48
C ALA A 499 19.06 -52.23 10.43
N ALA A 500 18.75 -51.73 9.21
CA ALA A 500 17.43 -51.65 8.52
C ALA A 500 16.14 -51.01 9.11
N SER A 501 15.72 -49.91 8.45
CA SER A 501 14.41 -49.72 7.75
C SER A 501 13.04 -49.62 8.46
N SER A 502 12.43 -48.44 8.35
CA SER A 502 11.08 -48.09 7.85
C SER A 502 9.80 -48.86 8.29
N SER A 503 8.87 -48.15 8.94
CA SER A 503 7.39 -48.20 8.73
C SER A 503 6.72 -46.96 9.36
N THR A 504 5.95 -46.14 8.63
CA THR A 504 4.51 -46.24 8.27
C THR A 504 3.54 -45.81 9.37
N LEU A 505 2.70 -44.80 9.08
CA LEU A 505 1.59 -44.32 9.93
C LEU A 505 0.45 -45.35 10.02
N GLN A 506 -0.29 -45.36 11.14
CA GLN A 506 -1.56 -46.08 11.23
C GLN A 506 -2.60 -45.34 12.09
N THR A 507 -3.80 -45.17 11.53
CA THR A 507 -4.96 -44.53 12.17
C THR A 507 -5.52 -45.39 13.31
N VAL A 508 -5.89 -44.75 14.43
CA VAL A 508 -6.60 -45.42 15.55
C VAL A 508 -7.99 -44.82 15.68
N ILE A 509 -9.01 -45.66 15.45
CA ILE A 509 -10.41 -45.34 15.78
C ILE A 509 -10.68 -45.88 17.20
N ILE A 510 -11.24 -45.05 18.08
CA ILE A 510 -11.69 -45.48 19.41
C ILE A 510 -13.20 -45.23 19.54
N SER A 511 -13.99 -46.30 19.49
CA SER A 511 -15.36 -46.30 19.98
C SER A 511 -15.37 -46.78 21.43
N SER A 512 -15.98 -45.99 22.34
CA SER A 512 -16.18 -46.36 23.74
C SER A 512 -17.57 -45.95 24.20
N SER A 513 -18.44 -46.93 24.41
CA SER A 513 -19.80 -46.72 24.94
C SER A 513 -19.78 -46.48 26.45
N SER A 514 -20.64 -45.60 26.96
CA SER A 514 -20.96 -45.50 28.40
C SER A 514 -22.46 -45.30 28.63
N THR A 515 -22.92 -45.58 29.85
CA THR A 515 -24.33 -45.91 30.13
C THR A 515 -25.16 -44.76 30.68
N THR A 516 -26.45 -44.78 30.35
CA THR A 516 -27.50 -43.88 30.82
C THR A 516 -27.57 -43.71 32.34
N SER A 517 -27.77 -42.46 32.79
CA SER A 517 -28.48 -42.12 34.02
C SER A 517 -29.54 -41.07 33.67
N THR A 518 -30.81 -41.33 33.97
CA THR A 518 -31.94 -40.52 33.47
C THR A 518 -32.55 -39.60 34.54
N THR A 519 -32.57 -38.30 34.26
CA THR A 519 -33.38 -37.33 35.02
C THR A 519 -34.07 -36.35 34.06
N SER A 520 -35.31 -36.66 33.69
CA SER A 520 -36.28 -35.70 33.13
C SER A 520 -36.71 -34.71 34.21
N SER A 521 -37.13 -33.47 33.97
CA SER A 521 -37.48 -32.69 32.77
C SER A 521 -37.38 -31.18 33.11
N PRO A 522 -37.62 -30.20 32.20
CA PRO A 522 -37.95 -30.32 30.78
C PRO A 522 -36.91 -29.68 29.84
N SER A 523 -36.92 -30.13 28.58
CA SER A 523 -36.23 -29.46 27.48
C SER A 523 -37.00 -28.22 27.01
N THR A 524 -36.46 -27.02 27.23
CA THR A 524 -36.78 -25.85 26.39
C THR A 524 -36.09 -25.98 25.03
N PRO A 525 -36.68 -25.48 23.92
CA PRO A 525 -36.06 -25.61 22.60
C PRO A 525 -34.74 -24.84 22.49
N VAL A 526 -33.78 -25.38 21.73
CA VAL A 526 -32.58 -24.64 21.32
C VAL A 526 -32.94 -23.69 20.18
N SER A 527 -33.15 -22.43 20.55
CA SER A 527 -33.21 -21.23 19.70
C SER A 527 -33.01 -20.04 20.66
N THR A 528 -32.26 -18.98 20.36
CA THR A 528 -31.76 -18.51 19.06
C THR A 528 -30.32 -18.00 19.23
N GLY A 529 -29.52 -17.92 18.16
CA GLY A 529 -28.13 -17.44 18.22
C GLY A 529 -27.99 -15.96 18.65
N CYS A 530 -26.78 -15.56 19.02
CA CYS A 530 -26.50 -14.22 19.59
C CYS A 530 -26.77 -13.05 18.63
N GLY A 531 -26.95 -13.28 17.32
CA GLY A 531 -27.14 -12.26 16.28
C GLY A 531 -28.43 -11.42 16.34
N SER A 532 -29.17 -11.43 17.44
CA SER A 532 -30.20 -10.42 17.75
C SER A 532 -29.80 -9.50 18.92
N LEU A 533 -28.55 -9.59 19.38
CA LEU A 533 -27.95 -8.75 20.41
C LEU A 533 -26.91 -7.83 19.77
N SER A 534 -26.56 -6.75 20.48
CA SER A 534 -25.46 -5.86 20.11
C SER A 534 -24.62 -5.53 21.35
N GLY A 535 -23.46 -4.90 21.13
CA GLY A 535 -22.60 -4.36 22.16
C GLY A 535 -22.12 -5.40 23.19
N SER A 536 -22.16 -5.00 24.47
CA SER A 536 -21.72 -5.84 25.60
C SER A 536 -22.44 -7.18 25.68
N ASP A 537 -23.70 -7.22 25.24
CA ASP A 537 -24.58 -8.36 25.43
C ASP A 537 -24.35 -9.40 24.34
N LEU A 538 -24.09 -8.96 23.10
CA LEU A 538 -23.56 -9.79 22.01
C LEU A 538 -22.22 -10.42 22.41
N VAL A 539 -21.28 -9.59 22.87
CA VAL A 539 -19.95 -10.04 23.32
C VAL A 539 -20.04 -11.03 24.48
N SER A 540 -20.93 -10.81 25.44
CA SER A 540 -21.13 -11.72 26.57
C SER A 540 -21.78 -13.05 26.14
N CYS A 541 -22.73 -13.00 25.20
CA CYS A 541 -23.39 -14.17 24.64
C CYS A 541 -22.41 -15.05 23.84
N LEU A 542 -21.61 -14.47 22.95
CA LEU A 542 -20.63 -15.20 22.14
C LEU A 542 -19.58 -15.90 23.00
N ASN A 543 -19.01 -15.19 23.99
CA ASN A 543 -18.04 -15.79 24.91
C ASN A 543 -18.64 -16.92 25.77
N ALA A 544 -19.92 -16.84 26.13
CA ALA A 544 -20.62 -17.92 26.82
C ALA A 544 -20.85 -19.15 25.92
N GLN A 545 -21.09 -18.95 24.62
CA GLN A 545 -21.17 -20.05 23.64
C GLN A 545 -19.81 -20.72 23.43
N TYR A 546 -18.74 -19.94 23.23
CA TYR A 546 -17.38 -20.48 23.05
C TYR A 546 -16.93 -21.31 24.28
N ALA A 547 -17.18 -20.80 25.49
CA ALA A 547 -16.91 -21.53 26.74
C ALA A 547 -17.76 -22.81 26.92
N ALA A 548 -18.87 -22.95 26.18
CA ALA A 548 -19.70 -24.15 26.12
C ALA A 548 -19.34 -25.09 24.95
N GLY A 549 -18.27 -24.80 24.18
CA GLY A 549 -17.88 -25.57 23.00
C GLY A 549 -18.79 -25.36 21.79
N GLN A 550 -19.49 -24.22 21.73
CA GLN A 550 -20.37 -23.85 20.61
C GLN A 550 -19.74 -22.68 19.85
N PHE A 551 -19.34 -22.90 18.61
CA PHE A 551 -18.87 -21.83 17.74
C PHE A 551 -20.09 -21.06 17.20
N ALA A 552 -20.33 -19.85 17.72
CA ALA A 552 -21.43 -18.95 17.34
C ALA A 552 -22.87 -19.53 17.44
N GLY A 553 -23.03 -20.69 18.09
CA GLY A 553 -24.29 -21.39 18.26
C GLY A 553 -24.38 -22.77 17.61
N SER A 554 -23.35 -23.22 16.88
CA SER A 554 -23.24 -24.59 16.36
C SER A 554 -21.88 -25.21 16.69
N PRO A 555 -21.80 -26.49 17.10
CA PRO A 555 -20.53 -27.18 17.28
C PRO A 555 -19.91 -27.62 15.93
N ASP A 556 -20.74 -27.99 14.95
CA ASP A 556 -20.32 -28.83 13.80
C ASP A 556 -20.45 -28.14 12.43
N THR A 557 -21.17 -27.01 12.33
CA THR A 557 -21.53 -26.37 11.04
C THR A 557 -21.44 -24.86 11.11
N CYS A 558 -21.07 -24.20 10.01
CA CYS A 558 -20.86 -22.75 9.98
C CYS A 558 -21.03 -22.13 8.57
N THR A 559 -20.98 -20.81 8.50
CA THR A 559 -20.98 -20.03 7.24
C THR A 559 -19.54 -19.71 6.87
N HIS A 560 -19.12 -19.87 5.60
CA HIS A 560 -17.73 -19.60 5.22
C HIS A 560 -17.32 -18.16 5.57
N GLY A 561 -16.14 -18.00 6.19
CA GLY A 561 -15.65 -16.71 6.71
C GLY A 561 -16.06 -16.39 8.16
N GLU A 562 -17.04 -17.12 8.73
CA GLU A 562 -17.46 -16.95 10.12
C GLU A 562 -16.30 -17.26 11.09
N MET A 563 -16.16 -16.44 12.15
CA MET A 563 -15.07 -16.52 13.12
C MET A 563 -15.60 -16.79 14.53
N ALA A 564 -14.92 -17.64 15.28
CA ALA A 564 -15.31 -18.08 16.61
C ALA A 564 -14.10 -18.50 17.47
N CYS A 565 -14.33 -18.84 18.73
CA CYS A 565 -13.32 -19.42 19.62
C CYS A 565 -13.73 -20.82 20.10
N SER A 566 -12.77 -21.70 20.31
CA SER A 566 -12.99 -23.00 20.96
C SER A 566 -13.06 -22.86 22.48
N ALA A 567 -13.53 -23.90 23.18
CA ALA A 567 -13.58 -23.93 24.65
C ALA A 567 -12.18 -23.87 25.30
N GLU A 568 -11.15 -24.27 24.55
CA GLU A 568 -9.73 -24.24 24.91
C GLU A 568 -9.08 -22.86 24.64
N GLY A 569 -9.83 -21.88 24.13
CA GLY A 569 -9.32 -20.55 23.79
C GLY A 569 -8.53 -20.51 22.47
N GLN A 570 -8.70 -21.51 21.60
CA GLN A 570 -8.15 -21.48 20.24
C GLN A 570 -9.03 -20.64 19.31
N PHE A 571 -8.44 -20.02 18.30
CA PHE A 571 -9.20 -19.30 17.26
C PHE A 571 -9.73 -20.29 16.23
N ALA A 572 -10.94 -20.06 15.71
CA ALA A 572 -11.56 -20.90 14.70
C ALA A 572 -12.16 -20.05 13.59
N ILE A 573 -11.90 -20.46 12.34
CA ILE A 573 -12.50 -19.85 11.15
C ILE A 573 -13.22 -20.92 10.34
N CYS A 574 -14.38 -20.57 9.77
CA CYS A 574 -15.16 -21.49 8.97
C CYS A 574 -14.64 -21.58 7.54
N ASN A 575 -14.16 -22.77 7.16
CA ASN A 575 -13.73 -23.09 5.81
C ASN A 575 -14.80 -23.98 5.14
N TRP A 576 -15.55 -23.43 4.19
CA TRP A 576 -16.61 -24.14 3.43
C TRP A 576 -17.56 -25.01 4.27
N GLY A 577 -18.01 -24.48 5.41
CA GLY A 577 -18.96 -25.13 6.32
C GLY A 577 -18.34 -26.02 7.40
N SER A 578 -17.01 -26.14 7.46
CA SER A 578 -16.27 -26.85 8.51
C SER A 578 -15.38 -25.89 9.32
N TRP A 579 -15.36 -26.04 10.64
CA TRP A 579 -14.49 -25.25 11.51
C TRP A 579 -13.02 -25.67 11.40
N VAL A 580 -12.13 -24.73 11.10
CA VAL A 580 -10.67 -24.89 11.13
C VAL A 580 -10.14 -24.18 12.37
N VAL A 581 -9.69 -24.96 13.35
CA VAL A 581 -9.20 -24.47 14.65
C VAL A 581 -7.67 -24.29 14.62
N GLN A 582 -7.19 -23.15 15.09
CA GLN A 582 -5.79 -22.74 15.14
C GLN A 582 -5.38 -22.29 16.54
N THR A 583 -4.21 -22.70 17.01
CA THR A 583 -3.66 -22.21 18.29
C THR A 583 -3.32 -20.73 18.22
N CYS A 584 -3.86 -19.94 19.16
CA CYS A 584 -3.41 -18.56 19.38
C CYS A 584 -1.91 -18.49 19.71
N ALA A 585 -1.29 -17.33 19.43
CA ALA A 585 0.12 -17.10 19.74
C ALA A 585 0.40 -17.22 21.26
N ALA A 586 1.62 -17.63 21.62
CA ALA A 586 1.98 -17.92 23.01
C ALA A 586 1.70 -16.74 23.96
N GLY A 587 0.86 -16.97 24.98
CA GLY A 587 0.42 -15.94 25.93
C GLY A 587 -0.89 -15.22 25.55
N THR A 588 -1.49 -15.56 24.41
CA THR A 588 -2.81 -15.06 23.97
C THR A 588 -3.85 -16.18 23.94
N THR A 589 -5.12 -15.80 24.07
CA THR A 589 -6.30 -16.68 24.02
C THR A 589 -7.40 -16.01 23.22
N CYS A 590 -8.21 -16.79 22.51
CA CYS A 590 -9.31 -16.29 21.70
C CYS A 590 -10.51 -15.89 22.58
N TYR A 591 -11.05 -14.70 22.34
CA TYR A 591 -12.36 -14.29 22.87
C TYR A 591 -13.03 -13.26 21.95
N ALA A 592 -14.35 -13.07 22.09
CA ALA A 592 -15.06 -11.95 21.48
C ALA A 592 -14.87 -10.68 22.31
N SER A 593 -14.60 -9.56 21.64
CA SER A 593 -14.48 -8.20 22.21
C SER A 593 -15.40 -7.24 21.48
N LEU A 594 -15.68 -6.06 22.07
CA LEU A 594 -16.34 -4.97 21.35
C LEU A 594 -15.46 -4.49 20.19
N ALA A 595 -16.07 -4.21 19.04
CA ALA A 595 -15.48 -3.37 18.01
C ALA A 595 -15.49 -1.89 18.43
N ASP A 596 -14.66 -1.05 17.80
CA ASP A 596 -14.53 0.37 18.17
C ASP A 596 -15.81 1.20 17.95
N ASN A 597 -16.76 0.70 17.16
CA ASN A 597 -18.10 1.29 17.02
C ASN A 597 -19.02 1.06 18.24
N GLY A 598 -18.63 0.18 19.17
CA GLY A 598 -19.37 -0.17 20.39
C GLY A 598 -20.65 -0.99 20.17
N ALA A 599 -21.01 -1.30 18.92
CA ALA A 599 -22.22 -2.02 18.54
C ALA A 599 -21.96 -3.49 18.17
N ASP A 600 -20.81 -3.78 17.56
CA ASP A 600 -20.47 -5.10 17.04
C ASP A 600 -19.45 -5.85 17.90
N ALA A 601 -19.32 -7.16 17.65
CA ALA A 601 -18.37 -8.03 18.31
C ALA A 601 -17.29 -8.53 17.33
N PHE A 602 -16.02 -8.32 17.68
CA PHE A 602 -14.85 -8.79 16.96
C PHE A 602 -14.23 -9.98 17.68
N VAL A 603 -13.78 -11.00 16.95
CA VAL A 603 -13.25 -12.26 17.51
C VAL A 603 -11.77 -12.38 17.20
N SER A 604 -10.91 -12.47 18.22
CA SER A 604 -9.46 -12.54 18.00
C SER A 604 -8.67 -13.12 19.18
N CYS A 605 -7.45 -13.58 18.90
CA CYS A 605 -6.45 -13.95 19.90
C CYS A 605 -5.90 -12.70 20.61
N ASN A 606 -6.05 -12.62 21.93
CA ASN A 606 -5.60 -11.49 22.74
C ASN A 606 -5.01 -11.93 24.09
N PHE A 607 -4.21 -11.08 24.74
CA PHE A 607 -3.65 -11.35 26.07
C PHE A 607 -4.73 -11.43 27.16
N GLU A 608 -4.69 -12.45 28.02
CA GLU A 608 -5.73 -12.76 29.03
C GLU A 608 -6.14 -11.59 29.94
N ASN A 609 -5.24 -10.63 30.18
CA ASN A 609 -5.49 -9.51 31.09
C ASN A 609 -6.62 -8.58 30.63
N ASN A 610 -6.91 -8.53 29.33
CA ASN A 610 -7.94 -7.64 28.79
C ASN A 610 -9.38 -8.11 29.11
N SER A 611 -9.65 -9.41 29.18
CA SER A 611 -11.00 -9.93 29.51
C SER A 611 -11.47 -9.51 30.90
N LYS A 612 -10.53 -9.44 31.86
CA LYS A 612 -10.76 -9.03 33.25
C LYS A 612 -10.93 -7.50 33.42
N MET A 613 -10.47 -6.69 32.47
CA MET A 613 -10.72 -5.23 32.49
C MET A 613 -12.12 -4.86 31.99
N MET A 614 -12.62 -5.54 30.94
CA MET A 614 -13.94 -5.23 30.38
C MET A 614 -15.09 -5.55 31.34
N HIS A 615 -15.01 -6.65 32.08
CA HIS A 615 -16.04 -7.07 33.04
C HIS A 615 -16.30 -6.05 34.18
N LYS A 616 -15.35 -5.13 34.44
CA LYS A 616 -15.53 -4.03 35.41
C LYS A 616 -16.21 -2.78 34.83
N ARG A 617 -16.09 -2.50 33.52
CA ARG A 617 -16.72 -1.30 32.93
C ARG A 617 -18.24 -1.44 32.81
N GLY A 618 -18.72 -2.66 32.52
CA GLY A 618 -20.16 -2.94 32.37
C GLY A 618 -20.98 -2.92 33.67
N THR A 619 -20.36 -2.77 34.84
CA THR A 619 -21.05 -2.90 36.15
C THR A 619 -21.18 -1.59 36.94
N GLU A 620 -20.62 -0.47 36.47
CA GLU A 620 -20.61 0.83 37.20
C GLU A 620 -21.56 1.90 36.61
N HIS A 621 -22.45 1.55 35.66
CA HIS A 621 -23.48 2.45 35.12
C HIS A 621 -24.91 1.94 35.39
N GLY A 622 -25.20 1.68 36.67
CA GLY A 622 -26.54 1.34 37.15
C GLY A 622 -27.19 2.46 37.97
N HIS A 623 -28.22 3.11 37.40
CA HIS A 623 -29.21 3.98 38.07
C HIS A 623 -28.69 5.18 38.87
N HIS A 624 -28.87 6.38 38.30
CA HIS A 624 -29.29 7.55 39.07
C HIS A 624 -30.44 8.26 38.35
N ASP A 625 -31.67 7.76 38.55
CA ASP A 625 -32.86 8.57 38.37
C ASP A 625 -32.84 9.73 39.36
N HIS A 626 -33.07 10.95 38.89
CA HIS A 626 -33.82 11.96 39.65
C HIS A 626 -34.49 12.95 38.69
N ASN A 627 -35.81 13.00 38.76
CA ASN A 627 -36.66 13.97 38.11
C ASN A 627 -37.53 14.62 39.20
N ALA A 628 -37.75 15.94 39.10
CA ALA A 628 -38.21 16.86 40.15
C ALA A 628 -37.19 17.15 41.27
#